data_AF-A0A3D3ZX86-F1
#
_entry.id   AF-A0A3D3ZX86-F1
#
_cell.length_a   1.000
_cell.length_b   1.000
_cell.length_c   1.000
_cell.angle_alpha   90.00
_cell.angle_beta   90.00
_cell.angle_gamma   90.00
#
_symmetry.space_group_name_H-M   'P 1'
#
loop_
_entity.id
_entity.type
_entity.pdbx_description
1 polymer ?
#
loop_
_entity_poly.entity_id
_entity_poly.type
_entity_poly.pdbx_seq_one_letter_code
_entity_poly.pdbx_strand_id
1 'polypeptide(L)' 'MYIVPEAAIADILTRDDAFTAVEQVFAAMAAGDAYNFPVIREAIGHEEALYGFKGGFDGKGMSLGLKAGGYWPHNLE' A
#
# COMPACT_ATOMS: atom_id res chain seq x y z
N MET A 1 -4.32 17.84 6.16
CA MET A 1 -4.66 16.50 5.64
C MET A 1 -5.19 16.68 4.23
N TYR A 2 -4.54 16.08 3.24
CA TYR A 2 -5.05 16.04 1.87
C TYR A 2 -5.92 14.79 1.69
N ILE A 3 -6.95 14.90 0.85
CA ILE A 3 -7.78 13.76 0.43
C ILE A 3 -7.67 13.68 -1.09
N VAL A 4 -7.14 12.56 -1.59
CA VAL A 4 -7.00 12.28 -3.02
C VAL A 4 -8.01 11.19 -3.36
N PRO A 5 -9.06 11.48 -4.14
CA PRO A 5 -10.06 10.47 -4.52
C PRO A 5 -9.50 9.53 -5.58
N GLU A 6 -10.03 8.29 -5.63
CA GLU A 6 -9.65 7.29 -6.63
C GLU A 6 -9.78 7.80 -8.07
N ALA A 7 -10.85 8.55 -8.35
CA ALA A 7 -11.11 9.11 -9.67
C ALA A 7 -10.01 10.07 -10.18
N ALA A 8 -9.17 10.61 -9.30
CA ALA A 8 -8.07 11.49 -9.68
C ALA A 8 -6.77 10.74 -10.01
N ILE A 9 -6.63 9.46 -9.63
CA ILE A 9 -5.35 8.74 -9.70
C ILE A 9 -4.84 8.60 -11.13
N ALA A 10 -5.74 8.32 -12.08
CA ALA A 10 -5.38 8.16 -13.50
C ALA A 10 -4.77 9.43 -14.12
N ASP A 11 -5.07 10.61 -13.57
CA ASP A 11 -4.56 11.89 -14.05
C ASP A 11 -3.22 12.28 -13.42
N ILE A 12 -2.83 11.65 -12.30
CA ILE A 12 -1.67 12.08 -11.48
C ILE A 12 -0.59 11.00 -11.29
N LEU A 13 -0.87 9.75 -11.66
CA LEU A 13 0.09 8.65 -11.55
C LEU A 13 0.28 7.96 -12.89
N THR A 14 1.49 8.04 -13.43
CA THR A 14 1.85 7.28 -14.63
C THR A 14 2.49 5.94 -14.28
N ARG A 15 2.58 5.04 -15.27
CA ARG A 15 3.29 3.77 -15.13
C ARG A 15 4.77 3.96 -14.83
N ASP A 16 5.41 4.95 -15.45
CA ASP A 16 6.85 5.21 -15.29
C ASP A 16 7.14 5.75 -13.88
N ASP A 17 6.29 6.64 -13.36
CA ASP A 17 6.38 7.11 -11.97
C ASP A 17 6.26 5.94 -10.99
N ALA A 18 5.30 5.05 -11.20
CA ALA A 18 5.10 3.87 -10.37
C ALA A 18 6.30 2.91 -10.44
N PHE A 19 6.86 2.70 -11.63
CA PHE A 19 8.05 1.87 -11.82
C PHE A 19 9.24 2.42 -11.03
N THR A 20 9.56 3.70 -11.22
CA THR A 20 10.68 4.35 -10.53
C THR A 20 10.49 4.34 -9.01
N ALA A 21 9.30 4.65 -8.51
CA ALA A 21 9.03 4.63 -7.07
C ALA A 21 9.22 3.22 -6.47
N VAL A 22 8.74 2.18 -7.16
CA VAL A 22 8.88 0.79 -6.69
C VAL A 22 10.34 0.33 -6.75
N GLU A 23 11.06 0.62 -7.83
CA GLU A 23 12.50 0.30 -7.94
C GLU A 23 13.30 0.93 -6.78
N GLN A 24 13.05 2.21 -6.50
CA GLN A 24 13.76 2.94 -5.45
C GLN A 24 13.49 2.39 -4.05
N VAL A 25 12.25 2.01 -3.73
CA VAL A 25 11.95 1.44 -2.41
C VAL A 25 12.58 0.06 -2.24
N PHE A 26 12.67 -0.75 -3.31
CA PHE A 26 13.42 -2.01 -3.28
C PHE A 26 14.90 -1.78 -2.95
N ALA A 27 15.53 -0.78 -3.58
CA ALA A 27 16.92 -0.43 -3.29
C ALA A 27 17.09 0.09 -1.84
N ALA A 28 16.17 0.92 -1.35
CA ALA A 28 16.19 1.42 0.03
C ALA A 28 16.04 0.28 1.06
N MET A 29 15.14 -0.67 0.81
CA MET A 29 14.98 -1.85 1.66
C MET A 29 16.23 -2.73 1.66
N ALA A 30 16.85 -2.95 0.49
CA ALA A 30 18.10 -3.72 0.39
C ALA A 30 19.27 -3.05 1.12
N ALA A 31 19.28 -1.71 1.19
CA ALA A 31 20.26 -0.94 1.93
C ALA A 31 19.98 -0.85 3.45
N GLY A 32 18.80 -1.29 3.91
CA GLY A 32 18.36 -1.16 5.30
C GLY A 32 17.77 0.20 5.67
N ASP A 33 17.55 1.08 4.69
CA ASP A 33 16.98 2.43 4.88
C ASP A 33 15.44 2.42 4.99
N ALA A 34 14.80 1.32 4.58
CA ALA A 34 13.35 1.15 4.59
C ALA A 34 12.95 -0.23 5.10
N TYR A 35 11.81 -0.32 5.78
CA TYR A 35 11.28 -1.58 6.29
C TYR A 35 9.76 -1.62 6.38
N ASN A 36 9.21 -2.83 6.39
CA ASN A 36 7.80 -3.09 6.62
C ASN A 36 7.55 -3.40 8.11
N PHE A 37 6.43 -2.92 8.64
CA PHE A 37 5.93 -3.37 9.94
C PHE A 37 5.34 -4.79 9.83
N PRO A 38 5.15 -5.50 10.97
CA PRO A 38 4.41 -6.75 10.98
C PRO A 38 3.02 -6.58 10.35
N VAL A 39 2.68 -7.47 9.42
CA VAL A 39 1.40 -7.44 8.70
C VAL A 39 0.28 -7.91 9.62
N ILE A 40 -0.83 -7.18 9.63
CA ILE A 40 -2.10 -7.62 10.22
C ILE A 40 -2.97 -8.16 9.09
N ARG A 41 -3.52 -9.36 9.24
CA ARG A 41 -4.37 -10.01 8.22
C ARG A 41 -5.38 -10.92 8.91
N GLU A 42 -6.65 -10.55 8.81
CA GLU A 42 -7.76 -11.19 9.52
C GLU A 42 -8.79 -11.72 8.52
N ALA A 43 -9.27 -12.94 8.76
CA ALA A 43 -10.52 -13.43 8.20
C ALA A 43 -11.64 -13.00 9.13
N ILE A 44 -12.34 -11.92 8.79
CA ILE A 44 -13.17 -11.18 9.74
C ILE A 44 -14.53 -11.83 10.04
N GLY A 45 -14.85 -12.94 9.37
CA GLY A 45 -16.11 -13.68 9.57
C GLY A 45 -17.34 -13.06 8.91
N HIS A 46 -17.18 -12.02 8.08
CA HIS A 46 -18.25 -11.36 7.33
C HIS A 46 -17.91 -11.35 5.84
N GLU A 47 -18.88 -11.73 4.99
CA GLU A 47 -18.73 -11.85 3.52
C GLU A 47 -17.50 -12.65 3.06
N GLU A 48 -17.03 -13.58 3.90
CA GLU A 48 -15.77 -14.32 3.69
C GLU A 48 -14.56 -13.41 3.40
N ALA A 49 -14.63 -12.16 3.86
CA ALA A 49 -13.64 -11.14 3.57
C ALA A 49 -12.34 -11.39 4.34
N LEU A 50 -11.23 -11.11 3.65
CA LEU A 50 -9.94 -10.89 4.29
C LEU A 50 -9.71 -9.39 4.41
N TYR A 51 -9.43 -8.91 5.62
CA TYR A 51 -9.10 -7.50 5.88
C TYR A 51 -7.78 -7.39 6.62
N GLY A 52 -7.04 -6.31 6.40
CA GLY A 52 -5.77 -6.13 7.09
C GLY A 52 -5.09 -4.80 6.83
N PHE A 53 -3.87 -4.73 7.35
CA PHE A 53 -3.02 -3.55 7.29
C PHE A 53 -1.62 -3.95 6.87
N LYS A 54 -1.05 -3.19 5.94
CA LYS A 54 0.38 -3.24 5.58
C LYS A 54 0.96 -1.85 5.80
N GLY A 55 1.72 -1.69 6.87
CA GLY A 55 2.44 -0.45 7.19
C GLY A 55 3.93 -0.59 6.91
N GLY A 56 4.59 0.54 6.74
CA GLY A 56 6.04 0.60 6.55
C GLY A 56 6.57 2.02 6.68
N PHE A 57 7.89 2.11 6.80
CA PHE A 57 8.63 3.36 6.83
C PHE A 57 9.82 3.29 5.88
N ASP A 58 9.92 4.27 4.98
CA ASP A 58 11.07 4.52 4.13
C ASP A 58 11.76 5.80 4.61
N GLY A 59 12.91 5.66 5.26
CA GLY A 59 13.70 6.78 5.76
C GLY A 59 14.43 7.56 4.66
N LYS A 60 14.67 6.93 3.50
CA LYS A 60 15.33 7.57 2.35
C LYS A 60 14.33 8.39 1.53
N GLY A 61 13.13 7.84 1.33
CA GLY A 61 12.00 8.50 0.66
C GLY A 61 11.12 9.35 1.58
N MET A 62 11.43 9.43 2.87
CA MET A 62 10.66 10.14 3.91
C MET A 62 9.16 9.81 3.91
N SER A 63 8.83 8.55 3.64
CA SER A 63 7.46 8.07 3.49
C SER A 63 7.08 7.16 4.65
N LEU A 64 6.05 7.55 5.41
CA LEU A 64 5.45 6.78 6.49
C LEU A 64 3.95 6.63 6.23
N GLY A 65 3.44 5.41 6.34
CA GLY A 65 2.01 5.18 6.24
C GLY A 65 1.62 3.71 6.32
N LEU A 66 0.35 3.46 5.98
CA LEU A 66 -0.18 2.12 5.82
C LEU A 66 -1.21 2.08 4.69
N LYS A 67 -1.37 0.89 4.12
CA LYS A 67 -2.55 0.53 3.32
C LYS A 67 -3.47 -0.36 4.13
N ALA A 68 -4.72 0.05 4.27
CA ALA A 68 -5.80 -0.70 4.88
C ALA A 68 -6.77 -1.19 3.80
N GLY A 69 -7.39 -2.35 4.01
CA GLY A 69 -8.29 -2.96 3.03
C GLY A 69 -8.06 -4.45 2.90
N GLY A 70 -8.58 -5.04 1.83
CA GLY A 70 -8.40 -6.45 1.57
C GLY A 70 -9.25 -6.95 0.43
N TYR A 71 -9.77 -8.17 0.55
CA TYR A 71 -10.46 -8.87 -0.53
C TYR A 71 -11.83 -9.34 -0.05
N TRP A 72 -12.86 -8.99 -0.82
CA TRP A 72 -14.24 -9.43 -0.66
C TRP A 72 -14.57 -10.35 -1.83
N PRO A 73 -14.68 -11.67 -1.62
CA PRO A 73 -14.92 -12.62 -2.71
C PRO A 73 -16.26 -12.40 -3.41
N HIS A 74 -17.27 -11.89 -2.72
CA HIS A 74 -18.65 -11.75 -3.22
C HIS A 74 -18.99 -10.33 -3.70
N ASN A 75 -17.99 -9.49 -3.95
CA ASN A 75 -18.19 -8.06 -4.22
C ASN A 75 -18.77 -7.73 -5.61
N LEU A 76 -19.01 -8.74 -6.45
CA LEU A 76 -19.64 -8.59 -7.76
C LEU A 76 -21.14 -8.96 -7.75
N GLU A 77 -21.62 -9.57 -6.67
CA GLU A 77 -23.04 -9.85 -6.43
C GLU A 77 -23.76 -8.59 -5.93
#